data_AF-A0A0G1CR12-F1
#
_entry.id   AF-A0A0G1CR12-F1
#
_cell.length_a   1.000
_cell.length_b   1.000
_cell.length_c   1.000
_cell.angle_alpha   90.00
_cell.angle_beta   90.00
_cell.angle_gamma   90.00
#
_symmetry.space_group_name_H-M   'P 1'
#
loop_
_entity.id
_entity.type
_entity.pdbx_description
1 polymer ?
#
loop_
_entity_poly.entity_id
_entity_poly.type
_entity_poly.pdbx_seq_one_letter_code
_entity_poly.pdbx_strand_id
1 'polypeptide(L)' 'TQCFGHTPYSYVYAGNFHHGLDIVDTADRTVRAIDDGVAYFYRGNSFGNNVRIFHSNGKMSLYLHLQ' A
#
# COMPACT_ATOMS: atom_id res chain seq x y z
N THR A 1 -1.73 -10.07 10.42
CA THR A 1 -1.36 -9.56 9.08
C THR A 1 -2.33 -10.17 8.09
N GLN A 2 -2.75 -9.46 7.04
CA GLN A 2 -3.25 -10.14 5.85
C GLN A 2 -2.02 -10.39 5.00
N CYS A 3 -1.58 -11.64 4.94
CA CYS A 3 -0.39 -12.05 4.19
C CYS A 3 -0.47 -11.62 2.70
N PHE A 4 0.60 -11.81 1.94
CA PHE A 4 0.56 -11.60 0.49
C PHE A 4 -0.20 -12.72 -0.23
N GLY A 5 -0.86 -12.41 -1.34
CA GLY A 5 -1.48 -13.39 -2.22
C GLY A 5 -2.88 -13.82 -1.80
N HIS A 6 -3.06 -15.06 -1.34
CA HIS A 6 -4.39 -15.54 -0.94
C HIS A 6 -4.67 -15.19 0.53
N THR A 7 -5.60 -14.28 0.78
CA THR A 7 -5.95 -13.78 2.12
C THR A 7 -7.42 -14.08 2.45
N PRO A 8 -7.85 -13.96 3.72
CA PRO A 8 -9.27 -14.08 4.06
C PRO A 8 -10.19 -13.12 3.31
N TYR A 9 -9.65 -12.03 2.74
CA TYR A 9 -10.38 -11.04 1.95
C TYR A 9 -10.14 -11.19 0.45
N SER A 10 -9.45 -12.24 0.01
CA SER A 10 -9.18 -12.48 -1.41
C SER A 10 -10.42 -12.37 -2.29
N TYR A 11 -11.58 -12.78 -1.78
CA TYR A 11 -12.87 -12.74 -2.48
C TYR A 11 -13.32 -11.35 -2.94
N VAL A 12 -12.72 -10.26 -2.44
CA VAL A 12 -13.02 -8.89 -2.90
C VAL A 12 -12.29 -8.52 -4.19
N TYR A 13 -11.27 -9.28 -4.59
CA TYR A 13 -10.47 -9.03 -5.80
C TYR A 13 -10.94 -9.93 -6.93
N ALA A 14 -11.04 -9.39 -8.16
CA ALA A 14 -11.52 -10.12 -9.34
C ALA A 14 -10.76 -11.43 -9.63
N GLY A 15 -9.49 -11.54 -9.21
CA GLY A 15 -8.66 -12.74 -9.35
C GLY A 15 -8.47 -13.55 -8.07
N ASN A 16 -9.21 -13.26 -6.99
CA ASN A 16 -9.01 -13.85 -5.66
C ASN A 16 -7.58 -13.74 -5.11
N PHE A 17 -6.84 -12.71 -5.56
CA PHE A 17 -5.44 -12.51 -5.24
C PHE A 17 -5.18 -11.08 -4.80
N HIS A 18 -4.56 -10.93 -3.63
CA HIS A 18 -4.13 -9.65 -3.11
C HIS A 18 -2.75 -9.30 -3.66
N HIS A 19 -2.69 -8.22 -4.45
CA HIS A 19 -1.47 -7.76 -5.12
C HIS A 19 -0.54 -6.92 -4.21
N GLY A 20 -0.90 -6.75 -2.94
CA GLY A 20 -0.13 -6.02 -1.93
C GLY A 20 0.21 -6.88 -0.71
N LEU A 21 0.97 -6.28 0.21
CA LEU A 21 1.29 -6.87 1.51
C LEU A 21 0.70 -5.97 2.60
N ASP A 22 -0.15 -6.52 3.46
CA ASP A 22 -0.68 -5.78 4.60
C ASP A 22 0.11 -6.07 5.87
N ILE A 23 0.68 -5.00 6.42
CA ILE A 23 1.38 -5.03 7.70
C ILE A 23 0.46 -4.42 8.75
N VAL A 24 0.15 -5.20 9.79
CA VAL A 24 -0.77 -4.76 10.86
C VAL A 24 0.00 -4.07 11.97
N ASP A 25 -0.49 -2.91 12.39
CA ASP A 25 -0.11 -2.25 13.64
C ASP A 25 -1.36 -1.59 14.24
N THR A 26 -1.32 -1.29 15.53
CA THR A 26 -2.36 -0.60 16.30
C THR A 26 -1.94 0.79 16.76
N ALA A 27 -0.68 1.17 16.54
CA ALA A 27 -0.14 2.48 16.85
C ALA A 27 0.25 3.25 15.57
N ASP A 28 0.33 4.57 15.68
CA ASP A 28 0.91 5.41 14.62
C ASP A 28 2.39 5.08 14.47
N ARG A 29 2.77 4.55 13.30
CA ARG A 29 4.16 4.22 12.95
C ARG A 29 4.66 5.07 11.80
N THR A 30 5.94 5.42 11.89
CA THR A 30 6.66 5.99 10.76
C THR A 30 6.87 4.93 9.69
N VAL A 31 6.27 5.13 8.52
CA VAL A 31 6.53 4.37 7.30
C VAL A 31 7.61 5.08 6.49
N ARG A 32 8.63 4.34 6.03
CA ARG A 32 9.74 4.88 5.24
C ARG A 32 9.59 4.46 3.78
N ALA A 33 9.99 5.36 2.87
CA ALA A 33 10.15 5.02 1.47
C ALA A 33 11.16 3.87 1.32
N ILE A 34 10.87 2.90 0.45
CA ILE A 34 11.77 1.76 0.21
C ILE A 34 12.94 2.14 -0.70
N ASP A 35 12.79 3.21 -1.47
CA ASP A 35 13.75 3.69 -2.47
C ASP A 35 13.45 5.15 -2.83
N ASP A 36 14.41 5.82 -3.46
CA ASP A 36 14.31 7.21 -3.90
C ASP A 36 13.28 7.37 -5.03
N GLY A 37 12.61 8.52 -5.10
CA GLY A 37 11.67 8.80 -6.19
C GLY A 37 10.85 10.06 -6.01
N VAL A 38 9.91 10.26 -6.92
CA VAL A 38 8.97 11.40 -6.90
C VAL A 38 7.67 10.98 -6.22
N ALA A 39 7.32 11.65 -5.13
CA ALA A 39 6.16 11.33 -4.31
C ALA A 39 4.91 12.14 -4.71
N TYR A 40 3.77 11.47 -4.74
CA TYR A 40 2.44 12.05 -4.92
C TYR A 40 1.56 11.67 -3.73
N PHE A 41 0.81 12.64 -3.21
CA PHE A 41 0.03 12.51 -1.98
C PHE A 41 -1.46 12.62 -2.28
N TYR A 42 -2.25 11.78 -1.62
CA TYR A 42 -3.71 11.84 -1.68
C TYR A 42 -4.33 11.67 -0.29
N ARG A 43 -5.34 12.50 0.01
CA ARG A 43 -6.21 12.35 1.19
C ARG A 43 -7.66 12.20 0.75
N GLY A 44 -8.33 11.14 1.19
CA GLY A 44 -9.73 10.88 0.84
C GLY A 44 -10.18 9.44 1.03
N ASN A 45 -11.36 9.12 0.50
CA ASN A 45 -12.16 7.94 0.88
C ASN A 45 -11.93 6.68 0.02
N SER A 46 -11.02 6.70 -0.95
CA SER A 46 -10.71 5.53 -1.80
C SER A 46 -9.83 4.54 -1.03
N PHE A 47 -8.54 4.41 -1.35
CA PHE A 47 -7.58 3.62 -0.57
C PHE A 47 -7.15 4.28 0.77
N GLY A 48 -8.01 5.13 1.35
CA GLY A 48 -7.63 6.03 2.43
C GLY A 48 -6.56 7.05 2.01
N ASN A 49 -5.90 7.65 2.99
CA ASN A 49 -4.73 8.49 2.72
C ASN A 49 -3.59 7.61 2.19
N ASN A 50 -3.03 8.00 1.04
CA ASN A 50 -2.01 7.21 0.37
C ASN A 50 -0.91 8.06 -0.24
N VAL A 51 0.27 7.44 -0.35
CA VAL A 51 1.45 7.99 -1.01
C VAL A 51 1.88 7.05 -2.13
N ARG A 52 2.16 7.62 -3.30
CA ARG A 52 2.67 6.92 -4.47
C ARG A 52 4.05 7.47 -4.78
N ILE A 53 5.06 6.61 -4.85
CA ILE A 53 6.43 7.02 -5.18
C ILE A 53 6.82 6.35 -6.48
N PHE A 54 7.10 7.15 -7.51
CA PHE A 54 7.62 6.68 -8.79
C PHE A 54 9.14 6.73 -8.77
N HIS A 55 9.76 5.58 -8.98
CA HIS A 55 11.20 5.38 -8.89
C HIS A 55 11.86 5.52 -10.28
N SER A 56 13.15 5.85 -10.29
CA SER A 56 13.92 6.04 -11.54
C SER A 56 14.02 4.77 -12.40
N ASN A 57 13.87 3.60 -11.77
CA ASN A 57 13.88 2.29 -12.44
C ASN A 57 12.54 1.92 -13.12
N GLY A 58 11.58 2.85 -13.20
CA GLY A 58 10.27 2.64 -13.82
C GLY A 58 9.27 1.87 -12.96
N LYS A 59 9.61 1.54 -11.70
CA LYS A 59 8.69 0.93 -10.73
C LYS A 59 8.00 1.97 -9.86
N MET A 60 6.98 1.55 -9.15
CA MET A 60 6.22 2.38 -8.22
C MET A 60 5.99 1.63 -6.91
N SER A 61 6.14 2.33 -5.79
CA SER A 61 5.68 1.87 -4.46
C SER A 61 4.43 2.63 -4.03
N LEU A 62 3.47 1.88 -3.48
CA LEU A 62 2.18 2.36 -3.02
C LEU A 62 2.03 2.10 -1.53
N TYR A 63 1.79 3.15 -0.76
CA TYR A 63 1.53 3.08 0.68
C TYR A 63 0.10 3.51 0.95
N LEU A 64 -0.69 2.62 1.56
CA LEU A 64 -2.12 2.79 1.78
C LEU A 64 -2.45 2.96 3.27
N HIS A 65 -3.64 3.49 3.54
CA HIS A 65 -4.20 3.56 4.89
C HIS A 65 -3.35 4.33 5.91
N LEU A 66 -2.71 5.42 5.48
CA LEU A 66 -1.95 6.33 6.35
C LEU A 66 -2.89 7.28 7.14
N GLN A 67 -2.36 7.92 8.18
CA GLN A 67 -3.02 9.03 8.92
C GLN A 67 -3.07 10.33 8.10
#